data_AF-A0A9W7SHQ8-F1
#
_entry.id   AF-A0A9W7SHQ8-F1
#
_cell.length_a   1.000
_cell.length_b   1.000
_cell.length_c   1.000
_cell.angle_alpha   90.00
_cell.angle_beta   90.00
_cell.angle_gamma   90.00
#
_symmetry.space_group_name_H-M   'P 1'
#
loop_
_entity.id
_entity.type
_entity.pdbx_description
1 polymer ?
#
loop_
_entity_poly.entity_id
_entity_poly.type
_entity_poly.pdbx_seq_one_letter_code
_entity_poly.pdbx_strand_id
1 'polypeptide(L)'
;MGACMSSDTTGDGDQKKRSQMIDRGLEEDSKKLRRECKILLLGSGESGKSTIVKQMKIIHQNGYTRDELALYRHTIYKNLLDCAKALIGAIRQFEVEFDDPANREEAEYIIEYAVDPDPHQPLDGRVGDAIASIWADKSTPKVFEHQNEFYLMDSAPYFFDEVKRIAGPEYIPTEADVLRARTKTTGIYETRFQMGQLSIHMFDVGGQRSERKKWIHCFENVTSIIFCVALSEYDQVLLEESSQNRMMESLVLFDSVVNSRWFMRTSIILFLNKVDLFRAKLKKSPLAGYFPDYSGGEDVNRAAKYLLWRFNQVNRAHLNLYPHLTQATDTSNIRLVFAAVKETILQNALKDSERHGAPANNLRRHICHCSPPPHWGAIRKYHSRWRHLIADVHSVPFCFFGSREICQSSAGVKGARRFTKGYQRASGTRQPTNNCWISMKSTKKRQTFASTRLVSILDFFLAWRLSRKEAGRAAELAVEGGVCALWNKRGGGGFACRGGYVMT
;
A
#
# COMPACT_ATOMS: atom_id res chain seq x y z
N MET A 1 -22.66 -53.83 55.00
CA MET A 1 -23.24 -53.05 53.90
C MET A 1 -23.43 -51.63 54.39
N GLY A 2 -22.50 -50.73 54.03
CA GLY A 2 -22.60 -49.31 54.37
C GLY A 2 -23.07 -48.54 53.14
N ALA A 3 -24.29 -48.00 53.19
CA ALA A 3 -24.81 -47.08 52.21
C ALA A 3 -24.45 -45.65 52.64
N CYS A 4 -23.40 -45.08 52.04
CA CYS A 4 -23.11 -43.66 52.14
C CYS A 4 -23.94 -42.94 51.08
N MET A 5 -25.04 -42.31 51.51
CA MET A 5 -25.77 -41.33 50.70
C MET A 5 -24.99 -40.02 50.70
N SER A 6 -24.42 -39.66 49.56
CA SER A 6 -23.89 -38.33 49.29
C SER A 6 -25.06 -37.35 49.13
N SER A 7 -25.13 -36.37 50.02
CA SER A 7 -26.06 -35.25 49.97
C SER A 7 -25.69 -34.30 48.83
N ASP A 8 -26.29 -34.49 47.66
CA ASP A 8 -26.35 -33.47 46.60
C ASP A 8 -27.46 -32.45 46.90
N THR A 9 -27.31 -31.19 46.47
CA THR A 9 -28.19 -30.60 45.42
C THR A 9 -28.13 -29.07 45.25
N THR A 10 -27.47 -28.28 46.11
CA THR A 10 -27.41 -26.81 45.87
C THR A 10 -26.10 -26.34 45.22
N GLY A 11 -24.94 -26.79 45.69
CA GLY A 11 -23.64 -26.40 45.12
C GLY A 11 -23.35 -27.00 43.73
N ASP A 12 -23.74 -28.25 43.50
CA ASP A 12 -23.42 -28.99 42.25
C ASP A 12 -24.29 -28.50 41.07
N GLY A 13 -25.55 -28.15 41.33
CA GLY A 13 -26.43 -27.55 40.33
C GLY A 13 -25.95 -26.16 39.86
N ASP A 14 -25.42 -25.35 40.79
CA ASP A 14 -24.89 -24.02 40.46
C ASP A 14 -23.52 -24.09 39.79
N GLN A 15 -22.68 -25.07 40.16
CA GLN A 15 -21.43 -25.36 39.43
C GLN A 15 -21.70 -25.84 38.00
N LYS A 16 -22.70 -26.72 37.81
CA LYS A 16 -23.11 -27.18 36.48
C LYS A 16 -23.66 -26.05 35.61
N LYS A 17 -24.49 -25.16 36.17
CA LYS A 17 -24.96 -23.95 35.47
C LYS A 17 -23.79 -23.03 35.11
N ARG A 18 -22.82 -22.84 36.01
CA ARG A 18 -21.63 -22.03 35.74
C ARG A 18 -20.77 -22.64 34.64
N SER A 19 -20.57 -23.96 34.63
CA SER A 19 -19.88 -24.66 33.55
C SER A 19 -20.60 -24.48 32.22
N GLN A 20 -21.93 -24.66 32.18
CA GLN A 20 -22.73 -24.48 30.96
C GLN A 20 -22.67 -23.03 30.43
N MET A 21 -22.64 -22.03 31.33
CA MET A 21 -22.46 -20.63 30.93
C MET A 21 -21.07 -20.39 30.33
N ILE A 22 -20.02 -20.99 30.91
CA ILE A 22 -18.65 -20.93 30.36
C ILE A 22 -18.60 -21.60 29.00
N ASP A 23 -19.13 -22.82 28.86
CA ASP A 23 -19.13 -23.58 27.60
C ASP A 23 -19.86 -22.80 26.49
N ARG A 24 -20.99 -22.18 26.82
CA ARG A 24 -21.71 -21.31 25.89
C ARG A 24 -20.90 -20.07 25.49
N GLY A 25 -20.25 -19.42 26.47
CA GLY A 25 -19.35 -18.30 26.20
C GLY A 25 -18.20 -18.68 25.27
N LEU A 26 -17.56 -19.82 25.53
CA LEU A 26 -16.48 -20.37 24.70
C LEU A 26 -16.96 -20.69 23.27
N GLU A 27 -18.18 -21.22 23.11
CA GLU A 27 -18.73 -21.50 21.78
C GLU A 27 -19.04 -20.22 21.01
N GLU A 28 -19.59 -19.20 21.67
CA GLU A 28 -19.85 -17.88 21.08
C GLU A 28 -18.54 -17.18 20.68
N ASP A 29 -17.51 -17.23 21.52
CA ASP A 29 -16.20 -16.66 21.24
C ASP A 29 -15.49 -17.43 20.12
N SER A 30 -15.60 -18.77 20.09
CA SER A 30 -15.08 -19.58 18.98
C SER A 30 -15.74 -19.19 17.66
N LYS A 31 -17.05 -18.96 17.64
CA LYS A 31 -17.78 -18.51 16.44
C LYS A 31 -17.35 -17.12 15.99
N LYS A 32 -17.07 -16.19 16.92
CA LYS A 32 -16.54 -14.85 16.60
C LYS A 32 -15.13 -14.93 16.04
N LEU A 33 -14.24 -15.67 16.70
CA LEU A 33 -12.84 -15.87 16.26
C LEU A 33 -12.76 -16.52 14.88
N ARG A 34 -13.63 -17.49 14.57
CA ARG A 34 -13.71 -18.11 13.23
C ARG A 34 -14.12 -17.14 12.11
N ARG A 35 -14.79 -16.04 12.44
CA ARG A 35 -15.22 -15.00 11.48
C ARG A 35 -14.24 -13.84 11.39
N GLU A 36 -13.23 -13.81 12.27
CA GLU A 36 -12.22 -12.77 12.31
C GLU A 36 -11.15 -13.06 11.25
N CYS A 37 -10.91 -12.08 10.37
CA CYS A 37 -9.87 -12.16 9.34
C CYS A 37 -8.57 -11.60 9.91
N LYS A 38 -7.59 -12.48 10.13
CA LYS A 38 -6.28 -12.11 10.64
C LYS A 38 -5.39 -11.61 9.50
N ILE A 39 -4.93 -10.37 9.61
CA ILE A 39 -4.03 -9.73 8.64
C ILE A 39 -2.70 -9.44 9.32
N LEU A 40 -1.61 -9.92 8.74
CA LEU A 40 -0.27 -9.68 9.24
C LEU A 40 0.46 -8.66 8.36
N LEU A 41 0.94 -7.56 8.96
CA LEU A 41 1.77 -6.57 8.27
C LEU A 41 3.25 -6.95 8.40
N LEU A 42 3.89 -7.27 7.27
CA LEU A 42 5.32 -7.63 7.22
C LEU A 42 6.10 -6.67 6.32
N GLY A 43 7.42 -6.66 6.47
CA GLY A 43 8.33 -5.83 5.67
C GLY A 43 9.46 -5.22 6.51
N SER A 44 10.46 -4.66 5.82
CA SER A 44 11.64 -4.06 6.44
C SER A 44 11.29 -2.90 7.39
N GLY A 45 12.25 -2.47 8.21
CA GLY A 45 12.12 -1.23 8.98
C GLY A 45 11.72 -0.07 8.06
N GLU A 46 10.84 0.81 8.56
CA GLU A 46 10.41 2.04 7.86
C GLU A 46 9.67 1.85 6.54
N SER A 47 9.28 0.62 6.17
CA SER A 47 8.54 0.37 4.93
C SER A 47 7.11 0.92 4.90
N GLY A 48 6.61 1.46 6.02
CA GLY A 48 5.29 2.09 6.16
C GLY A 48 4.21 1.23 6.83
N LYS A 49 4.56 0.09 7.44
CA LYS A 49 3.60 -0.79 8.15
C LYS A 49 2.76 -0.04 9.19
N SER A 50 3.38 0.62 10.16
CA SER A 50 2.67 1.35 11.20
C SER A 50 1.87 2.54 10.62
N THR A 51 2.31 3.13 9.51
CA THR A 51 1.52 4.16 8.80
C THR A 51 0.24 3.57 8.22
N ILE A 52 0.28 2.34 7.69
CA ILE A 52 -0.93 1.63 7.23
C ILE A 52 -1.89 1.36 8.40
N VAL A 53 -1.39 0.99 9.58
CA VAL A 53 -2.25 0.82 10.79
C VAL A 53 -2.92 2.13 11.17
N LYS A 54 -2.14 3.22 11.22
CA LYS A 54 -2.67 4.57 11.49
C LYS A 54 -3.76 4.97 10.49
N GLN A 55 -3.56 4.64 9.22
CA GLN A 55 -4.59 4.83 8.19
C GLN A 55 -5.85 4.00 8.45
N MET A 56 -5.74 2.76 8.94
CA MET A 56 -6.92 1.96 9.28
C MET A 56 -7.75 2.62 10.38
N LYS A 57 -7.10 3.25 11.37
CA LYS A 57 -7.80 4.03 12.39
C LYS A 57 -8.53 5.24 11.79
N ILE A 58 -7.88 5.99 10.91
CA ILE A 58 -8.49 7.14 10.20
C ILE A 58 -9.68 6.71 9.32
N ILE A 59 -9.55 5.58 8.63
CA ILE A 59 -10.54 5.15 7.65
C ILE A 59 -11.72 4.41 8.29
N HIS A 60 -11.48 3.62 9.33
CA HIS A 60 -12.46 2.66 9.89
C HIS A 60 -12.83 2.89 11.37
N GLN A 61 -12.15 3.77 12.09
CA GLN A 61 -12.38 4.01 13.53
C GLN A 61 -12.61 5.50 13.88
N ASN A 62 -13.18 6.28 12.95
CA ASN A 62 -13.50 7.70 13.15
C ASN A 62 -12.31 8.62 13.44
N GLY A 63 -11.09 8.25 13.01
CA GLY A 63 -9.93 9.14 13.17
C GLY A 63 -9.33 9.12 14.57
N TYR A 64 -8.65 10.21 14.88
CA TYR A 64 -8.06 10.45 16.19
C TYR A 64 -8.80 11.55 16.92
N THR A 65 -9.05 11.35 18.22
CA THR A 65 -9.59 12.43 19.06
C THR A 65 -8.50 13.49 19.32
N ARG A 66 -8.92 14.68 19.75
CA ARG A 66 -7.97 15.76 20.12
C ARG A 66 -6.97 15.32 21.19
N ASP A 67 -7.42 14.54 22.16
CA ASP A 67 -6.57 14.02 23.23
C ASP A 67 -5.57 12.98 22.70
N GLU A 68 -6.01 12.09 21.81
CA GLU A 68 -5.12 11.13 21.17
C GLU A 68 -4.08 11.81 20.27
N LEU A 69 -4.46 12.87 19.55
CA LEU A 69 -3.54 13.69 18.77
C LEU A 69 -2.50 14.36 19.67
N ALA A 70 -2.90 14.87 20.83
CA ALA A 70 -1.99 15.50 21.79
C ALA A 70 -0.90 14.53 22.29
N LEU A 71 -1.20 13.23 22.42
CA LEU A 71 -0.21 12.21 22.79
C LEU A 71 0.95 12.07 21.77
N TYR A 72 0.75 12.47 20.51
CA TYR A 72 1.81 12.45 19.51
C TYR A 72 2.73 13.68 19.55
N ARG A 73 2.38 14.73 20.29
CA ARG A 73 3.10 16.01 20.28
C ARG A 73 4.59 15.84 20.57
N HIS A 74 4.92 15.19 21.69
CA HIS A 74 6.31 14.92 22.07
C HIS A 74 7.06 14.09 21.02
N THR A 75 6.40 13.09 20.42
CA THR A 75 7.00 12.28 19.35
C THR A 75 7.33 13.14 18.13
N ILE A 76 6.45 14.06 17.75
CA ILE A 76 6.64 14.94 16.61
C ILE A 76 7.76 15.94 16.87
N TYR A 77 7.82 16.54 18.06
CA TYR A 77 8.94 17.42 18.45
C TYR A 77 10.28 16.70 18.39
N LYS A 78 10.33 15.49 18.93
CA LYS A 78 11.52 14.65 18.84
C LYS A 78 11.90 14.34 17.40
N ASN A 79 10.93 13.96 16.56
CA ASN A 79 11.21 13.69 15.14
C ASN A 79 11.70 14.94 14.39
N LEU A 80 11.11 16.11 14.64
CA LEU A 80 11.53 17.38 14.06
C LEU A 80 12.99 17.69 14.42
N LEU A 81 13.34 17.62 15.71
CA LEU A 81 14.72 17.85 16.15
C LEU A 81 15.69 16.79 15.66
N ASP A 82 15.33 15.50 15.70
CA ASP A 82 16.18 14.42 15.19
C ASP A 82 16.49 14.66 13.69
N CYS A 83 15.49 15.13 12.91
CA CYS A 83 15.70 15.49 11.52
C CYS A 83 16.62 16.71 11.36
N ALA A 84 16.40 17.77 12.15
CA ALA A 84 17.22 18.98 12.09
C ALA A 84 18.68 18.68 12.46
N LYS A 85 18.90 17.92 13.54
CA LYS A 85 20.23 17.48 13.97
C LYS A 85 20.91 16.59 12.94
N ALA A 86 20.16 15.69 12.28
CA ALA A 86 20.70 14.86 11.21
C ALA A 86 21.13 15.71 9.99
N LEU A 87 20.34 16.73 9.62
CA LEU A 87 20.69 17.66 8.54
C LEU A 87 21.95 18.46 8.90
N ILE A 88 22.03 19.03 10.10
CA ILE A 88 23.22 19.76 10.58
C ILE A 88 24.45 18.85 10.65
N GLY A 89 24.27 17.61 11.12
CA GLY A 89 25.32 16.60 11.12
C GLY A 89 25.86 16.31 9.72
N ALA A 90 24.97 16.21 8.73
CA ALA A 90 25.35 16.03 7.33
C ALA A 90 26.07 17.27 6.76
N ILE A 91 25.59 18.49 7.05
CA ILE A 91 26.26 19.75 6.67
C ILE A 91 27.72 19.73 7.14
N ARG A 92 27.96 19.36 8.41
CA ARG A 92 29.31 19.26 8.98
C ARG A 92 30.12 18.12 8.35
N GLN A 93 29.52 16.95 8.15
CA GLN A 93 30.18 15.77 7.60
C GLN A 93 30.69 16.00 6.17
N PHE A 94 29.91 16.68 5.34
CA PHE A 94 30.26 16.99 3.94
C PHE A 94 30.95 18.34 3.79
N GLU A 95 31.37 18.96 4.90
CA GLU A 95 32.09 20.24 4.94
C GLU A 95 31.38 21.36 4.13
N VAL A 96 30.05 21.36 4.15
CA VAL A 96 29.26 22.38 3.47
C VAL A 96 29.14 23.59 4.39
N GLU A 97 29.57 24.76 3.92
CA GLU A 97 29.38 26.01 4.66
C GLU A 97 27.98 26.58 4.43
N PHE A 98 27.37 27.11 5.50
CA PHE A 98 26.14 27.90 5.43
C PHE A 98 26.34 29.15 4.56
N ASP A 99 25.33 29.49 3.77
CA ASP A 99 25.31 30.75 2.99
C ASP A 99 25.14 31.94 3.94
N ASP A 100 24.29 31.80 4.95
CA ASP A 100 24.14 32.77 6.04
C ASP A 100 25.05 32.40 7.23
N PRO A 101 26.04 33.24 7.59
CA PRO A 101 26.90 33.00 8.75
C PRO A 101 26.13 32.85 10.08
N ALA A 102 24.96 33.49 10.23
CA ALA A 102 24.15 33.40 11.43
C ALA A 102 23.63 31.98 11.69
N ASN A 103 23.43 31.19 10.61
CA ASN A 103 22.98 29.80 10.73
C ASN A 103 24.01 28.88 11.41
N ARG A 104 25.28 29.31 11.54
CA ARG A 104 26.27 28.59 12.37
C ARG A 104 25.88 28.63 13.85
N GLU A 105 25.47 29.78 14.37
CA GLU A 105 25.06 29.87 15.78
C GLU A 105 23.74 29.14 16.02
N GLU A 106 22.80 29.22 15.08
CA GLU A 106 21.52 28.51 15.16
C GLU A 106 21.71 26.99 15.09
N ALA A 107 22.63 26.49 14.26
CA ALA A 107 22.95 25.07 14.19
C ALA A 107 23.48 24.54 15.53
N GLU A 108 24.34 25.32 16.19
CA GLU A 108 24.94 24.98 17.47
C GLU A 108 23.88 24.94 18.57
N TYR A 109 23.00 25.95 18.60
CA TYR A 109 21.84 25.97 19.49
C TYR A 109 20.94 24.74 19.30
N ILE A 110 20.61 24.38 18.05
CA ILE A 110 19.76 23.21 17.76
C ILE A 110 20.43 21.91 18.20
N ILE A 111 21.74 21.74 18.00
CA ILE A 111 22.47 20.54 18.40
C ILE A 111 22.40 20.33 19.92
N GLU A 112 22.55 21.40 20.70
CA GLU A 112 22.50 21.37 22.17
C GLU A 112 21.07 21.24 22.73
N TYR A 113 20.07 21.75 22.00
CA TYR A 113 18.68 21.75 22.46
C TYR A 113 18.13 20.31 22.68
N ALA A 114 17.46 20.10 23.80
CA ALA A 114 16.76 18.86 24.12
C ALA A 114 15.27 19.15 24.34
N VAL A 115 14.39 18.31 23.77
CA VAL A 115 12.95 18.40 24.04
C VAL A 115 12.69 18.14 25.51
N ASP A 116 11.83 18.95 26.11
CA ASP A 116 11.33 18.68 27.45
C ASP A 116 10.63 17.30 27.51
N PRO A 117 10.92 16.46 28.53
CA PRO A 117 10.23 15.19 28.70
C PRO A 117 8.73 15.34 28.98
N ASP A 118 8.25 16.49 29.47
CA ASP A 118 6.84 16.77 29.67
C ASP A 118 6.14 17.03 28.32
N PRO A 119 5.19 16.17 27.89
CA PRO A 119 4.48 16.32 26.63
C PRO A 119 3.56 17.56 26.59
N HIS A 120 3.27 18.18 27.73
CA HIS A 120 2.46 19.38 27.81
C HIS A 120 3.25 20.67 27.57
N GLN A 121 4.58 20.63 27.71
CA GLN A 121 5.42 21.78 27.42
C GLN A 121 5.49 22.03 25.89
N PRO A 122 5.21 23.27 25.44
CA PRO A 122 5.41 23.62 24.04
C PRO A 122 6.91 23.67 23.70
N LEU A 123 7.22 23.54 22.42
CA LEU A 123 8.57 23.79 21.93
C LEU A 123 8.91 25.28 22.12
N ASP A 124 10.17 25.61 22.37
CA ASP A 124 10.61 27.01 22.34
C ASP A 124 10.44 27.55 20.90
N GLY A 125 9.79 28.70 20.76
CA GLY A 125 9.57 29.34 19.46
C GLY A 125 10.88 29.61 18.72
N ARG A 126 11.98 29.88 19.46
CA ARG A 126 13.32 30.06 18.88
C ARG A 126 13.78 28.84 18.10
N VAL A 127 13.47 27.62 18.57
CA VAL A 127 13.81 26.38 17.87
C VAL A 127 13.12 26.33 16.50
N GLY A 128 11.86 26.77 16.44
CA GLY A 128 11.12 26.83 15.20
C GLY A 128 11.73 27.79 14.19
N ASP A 129 12.12 28.98 14.63
CA ASP A 129 12.75 30.00 13.79
C ASP A 129 14.15 29.58 13.31
N ALA A 130 14.96 29.00 14.20
CA ALA A 130 16.29 28.47 13.90
C ALA A 130 16.25 27.38 12.82
N ILE A 131 15.37 26.37 12.98
CA ILE A 131 15.20 25.30 11.99
C ILE A 131 14.69 25.86 10.66
N ALA A 132 13.74 26.81 10.69
CA ALA A 132 13.24 27.45 9.48
C ALA A 132 14.35 28.20 8.72
N SER A 133 15.22 28.90 9.45
CA SER A 133 16.36 29.63 8.88
C SER A 133 17.36 28.69 8.21
N ILE A 134 17.74 27.61 8.91
CA ILE A 134 18.64 26.56 8.37
C ILE A 134 18.02 25.88 7.15
N TRP A 135 16.74 25.54 7.20
CA TRP A 135 16.05 24.88 6.08
C TRP A 135 15.99 25.75 4.82
N ALA A 136 15.82 27.06 4.98
CA ALA A 136 15.78 28.02 3.89
C ALA A 136 17.18 28.40 3.34
N ASP A 137 18.26 28.00 4.00
CA ASP A 137 19.63 28.31 3.59
C ASP A 137 19.98 27.68 2.23
N LYS A 138 20.71 28.43 1.38
CA LYS A 138 21.09 27.97 0.03
C LYS A 138 22.13 26.85 0.04
N SER A 139 22.76 26.57 1.18
CA SER A 139 23.63 25.41 1.38
C SER A 139 22.84 24.09 1.45
N THR A 140 21.60 24.10 1.93
CA THR A 140 20.79 22.89 2.15
C THR A 140 20.67 22.02 0.90
N PRO A 141 20.33 22.54 -0.30
CA PRO A 141 20.28 21.73 -1.52
C PRO A 141 21.58 20.98 -1.84
N LYS A 142 22.75 21.56 -1.51
CA LYS A 142 24.06 20.94 -1.75
C LYS A 142 24.24 19.68 -0.90
N VAL A 143 23.77 19.70 0.35
CA VAL A 143 23.80 18.52 1.22
C VAL A 143 22.91 17.40 0.71
N PHE A 144 21.77 17.75 0.10
CA PHE A 144 20.87 16.76 -0.50
C PHE A 144 21.42 16.12 -1.78
N GLU A 145 22.53 16.60 -2.34
CA GLU A 145 23.27 15.88 -3.39
C GLU A 145 23.85 14.57 -2.83
N HIS A 146 24.16 14.53 -1.53
CA HIS A 146 24.68 13.38 -0.79
C HIS A 146 23.60 12.62 0.00
N GLN A 147 22.31 12.78 -0.34
CA GLN A 147 21.18 12.23 0.46
C GLN A 147 21.20 10.69 0.62
N ASN A 148 21.91 9.96 -0.24
CA ASN A 148 22.09 8.52 -0.15
C ASN A 148 23.24 8.10 0.78
N GLU A 149 24.10 9.02 1.19
CA GLU A 149 25.30 8.77 2.01
C GLU A 149 25.08 9.00 3.50
N PHE A 150 24.01 9.69 3.87
CA PHE A 150 23.59 9.86 5.26
C PHE A 150 22.15 9.46 5.45
N TYR A 151 21.80 9.18 6.70
CA TYR A 151 20.42 8.86 7.05
C TYR A 151 19.64 10.13 7.40
N LEU A 152 18.56 10.37 6.67
CA LEU A 152 17.55 11.37 6.98
C LEU A 152 16.17 10.72 6.92
N MET A 153 15.28 11.11 7.84
CA MET A 153 13.91 10.63 7.81
C MET A 153 13.19 11.14 6.54
N ASP A 154 12.44 10.26 5.87
CA ASP A 154 11.63 10.62 4.69
C ASP A 154 10.66 11.79 4.94
N SER A 155 10.15 11.90 6.18
CA SER A 155 9.22 12.96 6.60
C SER A 155 9.92 14.29 6.92
N ALA A 156 11.25 14.37 6.91
CA ALA A 156 11.99 15.57 7.32
C ALA A 156 11.55 16.84 6.57
N PRO A 157 11.42 16.85 5.22
CA PRO A 157 10.99 18.06 4.50
C PRO A 157 9.63 18.58 4.98
N TYR A 158 8.66 17.67 5.23
CA TYR A 158 7.36 18.05 5.75
C TYR A 158 7.46 18.73 7.13
N PHE A 159 8.28 18.19 8.03
CA PHE A 159 8.44 18.78 9.36
C PHE A 159 9.12 20.15 9.30
N PHE A 160 10.07 20.34 8.40
CA PHE A 160 10.74 21.63 8.20
C PHE A 160 9.81 22.67 7.57
N ASP A 161 9.02 22.29 6.57
CA ASP A 161 8.04 23.18 5.93
C ASP A 161 6.94 23.63 6.93
N GLU A 162 6.55 22.74 7.85
CA GLU A 162 5.51 22.99 8.87
C GLU A 162 6.08 23.47 10.21
N VAL A 163 7.38 23.76 10.30
CA VAL A 163 8.08 23.97 11.58
C VAL A 163 7.49 25.12 12.40
N LYS A 164 7.07 26.20 11.75
CA LYS A 164 6.46 27.36 12.42
C LYS A 164 5.12 27.02 13.08
N ARG A 165 4.33 26.13 12.46
CA ARG A 165 3.08 25.62 13.04
C ARG A 165 3.38 24.66 14.20
N ILE A 166 4.36 23.78 14.02
CA ILE A 166 4.75 22.77 15.02
C ILE A 166 5.33 23.43 16.28
N ALA A 167 6.14 24.47 16.13
CA ALA A 167 6.74 25.21 17.25
C ALA A 167 5.78 26.22 17.92
N GLY A 168 4.53 26.31 17.45
CA GLY A 168 3.54 27.22 18.03
C GLY A 168 3.11 26.80 19.45
N PRO A 169 2.81 27.75 20.36
CA PRO A 169 2.47 27.44 21.75
C PRO A 169 1.17 26.62 21.88
N GLU A 170 0.20 26.86 20.98
CA GLU A 170 -1.09 26.16 20.93
C GLU A 170 -1.09 24.96 19.98
N TYR A 171 0.10 24.48 19.58
CA TYR A 171 0.22 23.43 18.57
C TYR A 171 -0.46 22.13 19.01
N ILE A 172 -1.41 21.66 18.20
CA ILE A 172 -2.00 20.34 18.33
C ILE A 172 -1.71 19.56 17.04
N PRO A 173 -1.13 18.35 17.15
CA PRO A 173 -0.89 17.52 15.99
C PRO A 173 -2.14 17.27 15.16
N THR A 174 -1.96 17.26 13.86
CA THR A 174 -2.98 16.84 12.89
C THR A 174 -2.81 15.37 12.55
N GLU A 175 -3.80 14.76 11.91
CA GLU A 175 -3.66 13.40 11.38
C GLU A 175 -2.48 13.28 10.38
N ALA A 176 -2.20 14.34 9.63
CA ALA A 176 -1.07 14.40 8.70
C ALA A 176 0.29 14.35 9.43
N ASP A 177 0.38 14.98 10.60
CA ASP A 177 1.55 14.91 11.48
C ASP A 177 1.70 13.50 12.05
N VAL A 178 0.59 12.91 12.55
CA VAL A 178 0.57 11.57 13.12
C VAL A 178 0.98 10.50 12.10
N LEU A 179 0.54 10.60 10.85
CA LEU A 179 0.91 9.67 9.79
C LEU A 179 2.41 9.70 9.46
N ARG A 180 3.05 10.86 9.62
CA ARG A 180 4.48 11.09 9.36
C ARG A 180 5.37 10.91 10.58
N ALA A 181 4.77 10.96 11.78
CA ALA A 181 5.44 10.70 13.04
C ALA A 181 5.97 9.26 13.08
N ARG A 182 7.21 9.16 13.50
CA ARG A 182 7.99 7.95 13.52
C ARG A 182 8.34 7.56 14.95
N THR A 183 7.90 6.37 15.30
CA THR A 183 8.32 5.64 16.51
C THR A 183 8.82 4.28 16.06
N LYS A 184 9.98 3.85 16.57
CA LYS A 184 10.48 2.51 16.31
C LYS A 184 9.53 1.51 16.97
N THR A 185 8.80 0.74 16.15
CA THR A 185 7.90 -0.31 16.61
C THR A 185 8.71 -1.45 17.24
N THR A 186 8.48 -1.72 18.52
CA THR A 186 9.06 -2.83 19.27
C THR A 186 7.95 -3.81 19.67
N GLY A 187 8.18 -5.10 19.47
CA GLY A 187 7.17 -6.12 19.73
C GLY A 187 6.07 -6.19 18.67
N ILE A 188 4.85 -6.49 19.13
CA ILE A 188 3.69 -6.85 18.33
C ILE A 188 2.52 -5.99 18.82
N TYR A 189 1.91 -5.24 17.91
CA TYR A 189 0.73 -4.44 18.19
C TYR A 189 -0.46 -5.01 17.44
N GLU A 190 -1.58 -5.15 18.15
CA GLU A 190 -2.83 -5.66 17.59
C GLU A 190 -3.85 -4.53 17.44
N THR A 191 -4.58 -4.52 16.34
CA THR A 191 -5.68 -3.58 16.12
C THR A 191 -6.87 -4.31 15.52
N ARG A 192 -8.05 -4.11 16.11
CA ARG A 192 -9.31 -4.71 15.63
C ARG A 192 -10.22 -3.62 15.07
N PHE A 193 -10.79 -3.84 13.90
CA PHE A 193 -11.74 -2.92 13.29
C PHE A 193 -12.71 -3.65 12.37
N GLN A 194 -13.86 -3.02 12.10
CA GLN A 194 -14.85 -3.53 11.16
C GLN A 194 -14.64 -2.91 9.78
N MET A 195 -14.53 -3.75 8.75
CA MET A 195 -14.44 -3.33 7.35
C MET A 195 -15.67 -3.83 6.58
N GLY A 196 -16.78 -3.10 6.71
CA GLY A 196 -18.08 -3.55 6.22
C GLY A 196 -18.60 -4.71 7.06
N GLN A 197 -18.69 -5.90 6.48
CA GLN A 197 -19.14 -7.12 7.19
C GLN A 197 -17.98 -7.98 7.71
N LEU A 198 -16.73 -7.61 7.41
CA LEU A 198 -15.55 -8.34 7.83
C LEU A 198 -15.00 -7.76 9.14
N SER A 199 -14.84 -8.62 10.14
CA SER A 199 -14.10 -8.30 11.35
C SER A 199 -12.61 -8.49 11.08
N ILE A 200 -11.84 -7.41 11.06
CA ILE A 200 -10.40 -7.45 10.77
C ILE A 200 -9.62 -7.42 12.08
N HIS A 201 -8.65 -8.33 12.20
CA HIS A 201 -7.63 -8.32 13.26
C HIS A 201 -6.26 -8.16 12.62
N MET A 202 -5.73 -6.95 12.72
CA MET A 202 -4.47 -6.57 12.11
C MET A 202 -3.33 -6.63 13.13
N PHE A 203 -2.22 -7.22 12.72
CA PHE A 203 -0.99 -7.32 13.51
C PHE A 203 0.10 -6.48 12.86
N ASP A 204 0.63 -5.51 13.60
CA ASP A 204 1.81 -4.71 13.23
C ASP A 204 3.02 -5.16 14.05
N VAL A 205 4.02 -5.66 13.34
CA VAL A 205 5.24 -6.19 13.95
C VAL A 205 6.44 -5.32 13.58
N GLY A 206 7.40 -5.22 14.49
CA GLY A 206 8.66 -4.51 14.23
C GLY A 206 9.39 -5.06 13.00
N GLY A 207 9.80 -4.16 12.09
CA GLY A 207 10.46 -4.53 10.81
C GLY A 207 11.98 -4.73 10.89
N GLN A 208 12.59 -4.30 11.99
CA GLN A 208 14.03 -4.36 12.22
C GLN A 208 14.49 -5.79 12.53
N ARG A 209 15.75 -6.14 12.24
CA ARG A 209 16.21 -7.53 12.35
C ARG A 209 16.06 -8.09 13.77
N SER A 210 16.29 -7.25 14.78
CA SER A 210 16.12 -7.60 16.20
C SER A 210 14.69 -8.03 16.54
N GLU A 211 13.69 -7.52 15.83
CA GLU A 211 12.27 -7.77 16.12
C GLU A 211 11.72 -9.00 15.37
N ARG A 212 12.39 -9.47 14.30
CA ARG A 212 11.85 -10.54 13.43
C ARG A 212 11.67 -11.88 14.12
N LYS A 213 12.46 -12.17 15.16
CA LYS A 213 12.31 -13.41 15.96
C LYS A 213 10.94 -13.49 16.65
N LYS A 214 10.29 -12.34 16.91
CA LYS A 214 8.98 -12.27 17.58
C LYS A 214 7.82 -12.56 16.61
N TRP A 215 8.05 -12.53 15.30
CA TRP A 215 6.99 -12.65 14.29
C TRP A 215 6.25 -13.99 14.34
N ILE A 216 6.95 -15.06 14.71
CA ILE A 216 6.38 -16.41 14.78
C ILE A 216 5.15 -16.49 15.70
N HIS A 217 5.05 -15.62 16.71
CA HIS A 217 3.92 -15.55 17.62
C HIS A 217 2.61 -15.09 16.97
N CYS A 218 2.65 -14.60 15.73
CA CYS A 218 1.48 -14.14 14.98
C CYS A 218 1.18 -14.95 13.71
N PHE A 219 1.91 -16.04 13.46
CA PHE A 219 1.82 -16.76 12.18
C PHE A 219 0.64 -17.74 12.10
N GLU A 220 0.00 -18.04 13.24
CA GLU A 220 -1.11 -18.98 13.28
C GLU A 220 -2.41 -18.40 12.70
N ASN A 221 -3.00 -19.14 11.76
CA ASN A 221 -4.31 -18.85 11.17
C ASN A 221 -4.39 -17.45 10.51
N VAL A 222 -3.29 -16.99 9.90
CA VAL A 222 -3.26 -15.73 9.14
C VAL A 222 -4.00 -15.91 7.81
N THR A 223 -5.07 -15.13 7.61
CA THR A 223 -5.89 -15.12 6.40
C THR A 223 -5.14 -14.47 5.23
N SER A 224 -4.42 -13.38 5.49
CA SER A 224 -3.68 -12.65 4.45
C SER A 224 -2.49 -11.92 5.02
N ILE A 225 -1.41 -11.82 4.24
CA ILE A 225 -0.24 -11.01 4.56
C ILE A 225 -0.28 -9.75 3.70
N ILE A 226 -0.05 -8.59 4.33
CA ILE A 226 0.31 -7.37 3.61
C ILE A 226 1.81 -7.18 3.81
N PHE A 227 2.57 -7.35 2.73
CA PHE A 227 4.01 -7.13 2.73
C PHE A 227 4.32 -5.74 2.19
N CYS A 228 4.85 -4.86 3.04
CA CYS A 228 5.19 -3.49 2.69
C CYS A 228 6.66 -3.37 2.26
N VAL A 229 6.87 -2.87 1.03
CA VAL A 229 8.17 -2.55 0.43
C VAL A 229 8.24 -1.04 0.24
N ALA A 230 9.30 -0.40 0.72
CA ALA A 230 9.58 0.99 0.40
C ALA A 230 10.33 1.08 -0.92
N LEU A 231 9.66 1.58 -1.97
CA LEU A 231 10.27 1.72 -3.29
C LEU A 231 11.45 2.70 -3.29
N SER A 232 11.42 3.74 -2.45
CA SER A 232 12.43 4.80 -2.37
C SER A 232 13.76 4.38 -1.73
N GLU A 233 13.86 3.16 -1.21
CA GLU A 233 15.04 2.64 -0.48
C GLU A 233 16.02 1.87 -1.39
N TYR A 234 15.87 1.94 -2.71
CA TYR A 234 16.69 1.20 -3.69
C TYR A 234 18.16 1.60 -3.70
N ASP A 235 18.48 2.80 -3.26
CA ASP A 235 19.81 3.42 -3.26
C ASP A 235 20.33 3.72 -1.85
N GLN A 236 19.67 3.17 -0.82
CA GLN A 236 20.03 3.38 0.58
C GLN A 236 20.61 2.11 1.20
N VAL A 237 21.44 2.30 2.23
CA VAL A 237 22.00 1.23 3.06
C VAL A 237 21.24 1.09 4.38
N LEU A 238 21.30 -0.07 5.02
CA LEU A 238 20.64 -0.30 6.30
C LEU A 238 21.28 0.54 7.40
N LEU A 239 20.44 1.06 8.30
CA LEU A 239 20.89 1.69 9.55
C LEU A 239 21.66 0.73 10.44
N GLU A 240 21.29 -0.55 10.42
CA GLU A 240 21.90 -1.61 11.24
C GLU A 240 23.23 -2.10 10.64
N GLU A 241 23.43 -1.90 9.33
CA GLU A 241 24.57 -2.44 8.58
C GLU A 241 24.81 -1.63 7.29
N SER A 242 25.84 -0.77 7.30
CA SER A 242 26.12 0.19 6.23
C SER A 242 26.60 -0.44 4.91
N SER A 243 27.00 -1.72 4.91
CA SER A 243 27.43 -2.45 3.71
C SER A 243 26.26 -2.99 2.89
N GLN A 244 25.05 -3.02 3.45
CA GLN A 244 23.93 -3.72 2.85
C GLN A 244 22.83 -2.80 2.36
N ASN A 245 22.49 -2.94 1.08
CA ASN A 245 21.40 -2.22 0.45
C ASN A 245 20.02 -2.62 1.03
N ARG A 246 19.17 -1.63 1.32
CA ARG A 246 17.86 -1.82 1.95
C ARG A 246 16.86 -2.57 1.06
N MET A 247 16.85 -2.31 -0.25
CA MET A 247 15.97 -3.01 -1.18
C MET A 247 16.38 -4.49 -1.33
N MET A 248 17.67 -4.78 -1.36
CA MET A 248 18.17 -6.15 -1.37
C MET A 248 17.81 -6.91 -0.08
N GLU A 249 17.92 -6.27 1.09
CA GLU A 249 17.42 -6.83 2.35
C GLU A 249 15.92 -7.10 2.31
N SER A 250 15.13 -6.20 1.70
CA SER A 250 13.69 -6.39 1.53
C SER A 250 13.35 -7.60 0.65
N LEU A 251 14.12 -7.85 -0.41
CA LEU A 251 13.99 -9.04 -1.27
C LEU A 251 14.33 -10.33 -0.50
N VAL A 252 15.41 -10.34 0.28
CA VAL A 252 15.80 -11.50 1.12
C VAL A 252 14.73 -11.78 2.17
N LEU A 253 14.23 -10.73 2.82
CA LEU A 253 13.15 -10.84 3.78
C LEU A 253 11.88 -11.40 3.13
N PHE A 254 11.52 -10.90 1.95
CA PHE A 254 10.36 -11.40 1.23
C PHE A 254 10.51 -12.86 0.81
N ASP A 255 11.68 -13.27 0.29
CA ASP A 255 11.99 -14.68 -0.04
C ASP A 255 11.73 -15.60 1.16
N SER A 256 12.15 -15.19 2.35
CA SER A 256 11.94 -15.96 3.60
C SER A 256 10.45 -16.08 3.99
N VAL A 257 9.65 -15.05 3.69
CA VAL A 257 8.21 -15.01 4.01
C VAL A 257 7.42 -15.81 2.97
N VAL A 258 7.58 -15.51 1.68
CA VAL A 258 6.77 -16.11 0.61
C VAL A 258 7.00 -17.62 0.49
N ASN A 259 8.19 -18.10 0.83
CA ASN A 259 8.52 -19.53 0.79
C ASN A 259 8.41 -20.22 2.16
N SER A 260 7.88 -19.53 3.18
CA SER A 260 7.67 -20.10 4.51
C SER A 260 6.57 -21.15 4.51
N ARG A 261 6.80 -22.27 5.23
CA ARG A 261 5.81 -23.33 5.41
C ARG A 261 4.56 -22.84 6.16
N TRP A 262 4.71 -21.80 6.99
CA TRP A 262 3.59 -21.17 7.71
C TRP A 262 2.57 -20.51 6.78
N PHE A 263 2.99 -20.12 5.57
CA PHE A 263 2.19 -19.27 4.67
C PHE A 263 1.82 -19.94 3.34
N MET A 264 2.01 -21.26 3.21
CA MET A 264 1.74 -22.01 1.96
C MET A 264 0.32 -21.84 1.41
N ARG A 265 -0.64 -21.41 2.24
CA ARG A 265 -2.05 -21.21 1.87
C ARG A 265 -2.50 -19.76 1.99
N THR A 266 -1.60 -18.86 2.36
CA THR A 266 -1.90 -17.46 2.61
C THR A 266 -1.73 -16.66 1.32
N SER A 267 -2.66 -15.75 1.04
CA SER A 267 -2.47 -14.77 -0.03
C SER A 267 -1.57 -13.64 0.41
N ILE A 268 -0.72 -13.16 -0.50
CA ILE A 268 0.18 -12.05 -0.22
C ILE A 268 -0.26 -10.83 -1.02
N ILE A 269 -0.58 -9.77 -0.31
CA ILE A 269 -0.82 -8.44 -0.84
C ILE A 269 0.51 -7.68 -0.75
N LEU A 270 1.06 -7.28 -1.88
CA LEU A 270 2.37 -6.61 -1.94
C LEU A 270 2.17 -5.11 -2.09
N PHE A 271 2.46 -4.35 -1.04
CA PHE A 271 2.44 -2.90 -1.07
C PHE A 271 3.80 -2.36 -1.48
N LEU A 272 3.86 -1.80 -2.68
CA LEU A 272 4.98 -1.04 -3.21
C LEU A 272 4.79 0.43 -2.82
N ASN A 273 5.21 0.74 -1.59
CA ASN A 273 4.96 2.00 -0.88
C ASN A 273 6.01 3.07 -1.21
N LYS A 274 5.74 4.32 -0.79
CA LYS A 274 6.59 5.49 -0.99
C LYS A 274 6.82 5.82 -2.48
N VAL A 275 5.79 5.60 -3.31
CA VAL A 275 5.86 5.82 -4.76
C VAL A 275 6.10 7.29 -5.14
N ASP A 276 5.67 8.21 -4.28
CA ASP A 276 5.91 9.65 -4.34
C ASP A 276 7.40 9.97 -4.21
N LEU A 277 8.05 9.46 -3.15
CA LEU A 277 9.48 9.63 -2.93
C LEU A 277 10.29 8.93 -4.01
N PHE A 278 9.88 7.72 -4.40
CA PHE A 278 10.51 6.98 -5.47
C PHE A 278 10.51 7.76 -6.80
N ARG A 279 9.38 8.38 -7.17
CA ARG A 279 9.27 9.21 -8.37
C ARG A 279 10.22 10.41 -8.34
N ALA A 280 10.35 11.07 -7.20
CA ALA A 280 11.24 12.22 -7.05
C ALA A 280 12.71 11.78 -7.16
N LYS A 281 13.05 10.66 -6.53
CA LYS A 281 14.42 10.15 -6.43
C LYS A 281 14.97 9.58 -7.73
N LEU A 282 14.12 8.93 -8.53
CA LEU A 282 14.52 8.25 -9.77
C LEU A 282 15.20 9.17 -10.80
N LYS A 283 14.89 10.47 -10.76
CA LYS A 283 15.49 11.51 -11.62
C LYS A 283 16.90 11.93 -11.20
N LYS A 284 17.24 11.73 -9.92
CA LYS A 284 18.53 12.13 -9.33
C LYS A 284 19.47 10.96 -9.14
N SER A 285 18.92 9.80 -8.78
CA SER A 285 19.64 8.56 -8.49
C SER A 285 19.10 7.46 -9.42
N PRO A 286 19.73 7.21 -10.58
CA PRO A 286 19.22 6.23 -11.54
C PRO A 286 19.22 4.81 -10.97
N LEU A 287 18.10 4.09 -11.11
CA LEU A 287 17.96 2.71 -10.59
C LEU A 287 19.02 1.74 -11.13
N ALA A 288 19.49 1.97 -12.37
CA ALA A 288 20.52 1.14 -13.02
C ALA A 288 21.86 1.15 -12.28
N GLY A 289 22.15 2.19 -11.48
CA GLY A 289 23.36 2.25 -10.64
C GLY A 289 23.38 1.21 -9.52
N TYR A 290 22.20 0.75 -9.09
CA TYR A 290 22.02 -0.24 -8.01
C TYR A 290 21.55 -1.60 -8.53
N PHE A 291 20.90 -1.60 -9.70
CA PHE A 291 20.41 -2.79 -10.37
C PHE A 291 20.90 -2.79 -11.82
N PRO A 292 22.12 -3.33 -12.09
CA PRO A 292 22.74 -3.26 -13.41
C PRO A 292 21.95 -3.92 -14.54
N ASP A 293 21.06 -4.86 -14.22
CA ASP A 293 20.17 -5.54 -15.17
C ASP A 293 18.91 -4.73 -15.53
N TYR A 294 18.71 -3.55 -14.93
CA TYR A 294 17.61 -2.66 -15.25
C TYR A 294 17.94 -1.70 -16.40
N SER A 295 17.15 -1.74 -17.48
CA SER A 295 17.32 -0.89 -18.66
C SER A 295 16.13 0.06 -18.93
N GLY A 296 15.21 0.22 -17.98
CA GLY A 296 13.95 0.95 -18.18
C GLY A 296 14.03 2.47 -18.10
N GLY A 297 15.20 3.03 -17.73
CA GLY A 297 15.42 4.47 -17.54
C GLY A 297 14.65 5.04 -16.34
N GLU A 298 14.36 6.35 -16.37
CA GLU A 298 13.70 7.09 -15.29
C GLU A 298 12.17 6.94 -15.27
N ASP A 299 11.59 6.03 -16.04
CA ASP A 299 10.14 5.81 -16.03
C ASP A 299 9.74 5.06 -14.76
N VAL A 300 8.97 5.74 -13.90
CA VAL A 300 8.50 5.20 -12.61
C VAL A 300 7.73 3.90 -12.75
N ASN A 301 6.91 3.75 -13.79
CA ASN A 301 6.11 2.54 -13.97
C ASN A 301 6.99 1.37 -14.41
N ARG A 302 7.95 1.59 -15.30
CA ARG A 302 8.93 0.56 -15.71
C ARG A 302 9.81 0.15 -14.54
N ALA A 303 10.28 1.10 -13.75
CA ALA A 303 11.11 0.86 -12.58
C ALA A 303 10.33 0.07 -11.51
N ALA A 304 9.07 0.45 -11.22
CA ALA A 304 8.21 -0.29 -10.31
C ALA A 304 7.87 -1.70 -10.83
N LYS A 305 7.60 -1.86 -12.14
CA LYS A 305 7.40 -3.17 -12.78
C LYS A 305 8.63 -4.06 -12.65
N TYR A 306 9.81 -3.49 -12.84
CA TYR A 306 11.07 -4.21 -12.67
C TYR A 306 11.25 -4.68 -11.22
N LEU A 307 11.05 -3.82 -10.23
CA LEU A 307 11.13 -4.20 -8.82
C LEU A 307 10.09 -5.28 -8.49
N LEU A 308 8.85 -5.12 -8.93
CA LEU A 308 7.82 -6.15 -8.80
C LEU A 308 8.24 -7.48 -9.41
N TRP A 309 8.85 -7.46 -10.59
CA TRP A 309 9.40 -8.66 -11.24
C TRP A 309 10.46 -9.33 -10.35
N ARG A 310 11.39 -8.57 -9.74
CA ARG A 310 12.39 -9.12 -8.80
C ARG A 310 11.73 -9.80 -7.60
N PHE A 311 10.69 -9.21 -7.01
CA PHE A 311 9.91 -9.84 -5.93
C PHE A 311 9.20 -11.12 -6.40
N ASN A 312 8.69 -11.15 -7.63
CA ASN A 312 8.06 -12.34 -8.18
C ASN A 312 9.07 -13.47 -8.47
N GLN A 313 10.33 -13.15 -8.83
CA GLN A 313 11.37 -14.16 -9.08
C GLN A 313 11.69 -15.00 -7.84
N VAL A 314 11.60 -14.42 -6.64
CA VAL A 314 11.88 -15.16 -5.39
C VAL A 314 10.66 -15.94 -4.88
N ASN A 315 9.48 -15.78 -5.48
CA ASN A 315 8.26 -16.52 -5.14
C ASN A 315 8.27 -17.95 -5.73
N ARG A 316 9.09 -18.84 -5.15
CA ARG A 316 9.21 -20.25 -5.55
C ARG A 316 8.01 -21.09 -5.14
N ALA A 317 7.31 -20.69 -4.08
CA ALA A 317 6.07 -21.30 -3.63
C ALA A 317 4.87 -21.00 -4.56
N HIS A 318 5.04 -20.12 -5.55
CA HIS A 318 4.00 -19.71 -6.49
C HIS A 318 2.72 -19.23 -5.79
N LEU A 319 2.87 -18.52 -4.66
CA LEU A 319 1.75 -17.93 -3.95
C LEU A 319 1.12 -16.81 -4.78
N ASN A 320 -0.18 -16.58 -4.59
CA ASN A 320 -0.89 -15.50 -5.25
C ASN A 320 -0.41 -14.14 -4.71
N LEU A 321 0.21 -13.35 -5.58
CA LEU A 321 0.68 -11.99 -5.30
C LEU A 321 -0.27 -10.95 -5.87
N TYR A 322 -0.71 -10.03 -5.00
CA TYR A 322 -1.59 -8.92 -5.36
C TYR A 322 -0.85 -7.59 -5.16
N PRO A 323 -0.17 -7.07 -6.20
CA PRO A 323 0.64 -5.87 -6.07
C PRO A 323 -0.20 -4.59 -6.13
N HIS A 324 0.15 -3.63 -5.28
CA HIS A 324 -0.42 -2.29 -5.26
C HIS A 324 0.66 -1.24 -5.05
N LEU A 325 0.65 -0.19 -5.87
CA LEU A 325 1.43 1.02 -5.63
C LEU A 325 0.73 1.84 -4.56
N THR A 326 1.44 2.16 -3.49
CA THR A 326 0.88 2.88 -2.35
C THR A 326 1.69 4.12 -1.99
N GLN A 327 0.97 5.10 -1.45
CA GLN A 327 1.53 6.20 -0.69
C GLN A 327 0.82 6.21 0.66
N ALA A 328 1.44 5.60 1.67
CA ALA A 328 0.81 5.40 2.97
C ALA A 328 0.42 6.72 3.68
N THR A 329 1.02 7.84 3.30
CA THR A 329 0.67 9.18 3.80
C THR A 329 -0.54 9.80 3.12
N ASP A 330 -0.99 9.27 1.97
CA ASP A 330 -2.19 9.72 1.26
C ASP A 330 -3.40 8.84 1.61
N THR A 331 -4.29 9.39 2.43
CA THR A 331 -5.53 8.74 2.86
C THR A 331 -6.43 8.35 1.69
N SER A 332 -6.48 9.14 0.61
CA SER A 332 -7.31 8.84 -0.56
C SER A 332 -6.77 7.65 -1.34
N ASN A 333 -5.45 7.59 -1.52
CA ASN A 333 -4.76 6.45 -2.11
C ASN A 333 -5.03 5.17 -1.31
N ILE A 334 -4.86 5.21 0.01
CA ILE A 334 -5.06 4.05 0.87
C ILE A 334 -6.53 3.60 0.91
N ARG A 335 -7.50 4.51 0.92
CA ARG A 335 -8.93 4.15 0.80
C ARG A 335 -9.22 3.36 -0.48
N LEU A 336 -8.67 3.79 -1.62
CA LEU A 336 -8.86 3.09 -2.90
C LEU A 336 -8.16 1.73 -2.93
N VAL A 337 -6.93 1.65 -2.43
CA VAL A 337 -6.16 0.40 -2.37
C VAL A 337 -6.84 -0.62 -1.45
N PHE A 338 -7.30 -0.20 -0.27
CA PHE A 338 -8.00 -1.09 0.66
C PHE A 338 -9.37 -1.53 0.16
N ALA A 339 -10.06 -0.71 -0.63
CA ALA A 339 -11.29 -1.14 -1.30
C ALA A 339 -11.03 -2.30 -2.28
N ALA A 340 -9.91 -2.29 -3.01
CA ALA A 340 -9.51 -3.39 -3.89
C ALA A 340 -9.03 -4.62 -3.08
N VAL A 341 -8.25 -4.40 -2.03
CA VAL A 341 -7.74 -5.46 -1.15
C VAL A 341 -8.87 -6.16 -0.39
N LYS A 342 -9.93 -5.45 -0.01
CA LYS A 342 -11.11 -6.01 0.67
C LYS A 342 -11.72 -7.17 -0.10
N GLU A 343 -11.83 -7.06 -1.42
CA GLU A 343 -12.38 -8.12 -2.27
C GLU A 343 -11.48 -9.37 -2.25
N THR A 344 -10.16 -9.16 -2.37
CA THR A 344 -9.18 -10.25 -2.25
C THR A 344 -9.27 -10.96 -0.91
N ILE A 345 -9.35 -10.21 0.19
CA ILE A 345 -9.47 -10.77 1.54
C ILE A 345 -10.78 -11.55 1.69
N LEU A 346 -11.90 -10.99 1.22
CA LEU A 346 -13.21 -11.63 1.28
C LEU A 346 -13.20 -12.97 0.54
N GLN A 347 -12.66 -13.00 -0.67
CA GLN A 347 -12.57 -14.22 -1.48
C GLN A 347 -11.71 -15.29 -0.81
N ASN A 348 -10.63 -14.91 -0.13
CA ASN A 348 -9.77 -15.87 0.57
C ASN A 348 -10.41 -16.37 1.86
N ALA A 349 -11.05 -15.49 2.64
CA ALA A 349 -11.82 -15.87 3.82
C ALA A 349 -12.97 -16.84 3.47
N LEU A 350 -13.64 -16.64 2.33
CA LEU A 350 -14.65 -17.55 1.81
C LEU A 350 -14.10 -18.93 1.45
N LYS A 351 -12.98 -18.96 0.71
CA LYS A 351 -12.31 -20.23 0.34
C LYS A 351 -11.86 -21.00 1.56
N ASP A 352 -11.39 -20.32 2.59
CA ASP A 352 -10.99 -20.97 3.85
C ASP A 352 -12.20 -21.48 4.63
N SER A 353 -13.31 -20.75 4.67
CA SER A 353 -14.55 -21.19 5.33
C SER A 353 -15.17 -22.43 4.68
N GLU A 354 -15.20 -22.48 3.35
CA GLU A 354 -15.71 -23.62 2.57
C GLU A 354 -14.88 -24.90 2.79
N ARG A 355 -13.58 -24.77 3.08
CA ARG A 355 -12.68 -25.92 3.32
C ARG A 355 -12.77 -26.51 4.73
N HIS A 356 -13.22 -25.73 5.72
CA HIS A 356 -13.35 -26.18 7.11
C HIS A 356 -14.76 -26.68 7.47
N GLY A 357 -15.61 -26.96 6.46
CA GLY A 357 -16.94 -27.57 6.67
C GLY A 357 -17.96 -26.65 7.34
N ALA A 358 -17.72 -25.34 7.41
CA ALA A 358 -18.72 -24.37 7.86
C ALA A 358 -19.75 -24.15 6.73
N PRO A 359 -21.06 -24.09 7.02
CA PRO A 359 -22.07 -23.90 5.98
C PRO A 359 -21.88 -22.52 5.33
N ALA A 360 -21.37 -22.50 4.09
CA ALA A 360 -21.15 -21.32 3.26
C ALA A 360 -22.44 -20.61 2.81
N ASN A 361 -23.60 -21.05 3.31
CA ASN A 361 -24.92 -20.67 2.83
C ASN A 361 -25.33 -19.22 3.18
N ASN A 362 -24.66 -18.57 4.13
CA ASN A 362 -24.99 -17.19 4.51
C ASN A 362 -24.14 -16.10 3.82
N LEU A 363 -22.91 -16.36 3.37
CA LEU A 363 -22.16 -15.32 2.63
C LEU A 363 -22.47 -15.32 1.13
N ARG A 364 -22.71 -16.48 0.50
CA ARG A 364 -22.96 -16.56 -0.96
C ARG A 364 -24.25 -15.83 -1.39
N ARG A 365 -25.27 -15.76 -0.53
CA ARG A 365 -26.53 -15.05 -0.83
C ARG A 365 -26.41 -13.52 -0.82
N HIS A 366 -25.34 -12.95 -0.27
CA HIS A 366 -25.21 -11.51 -0.09
C HIS A 366 -24.26 -10.82 -1.10
N ILE A 367 -23.52 -11.58 -1.89
CA ILE A 367 -22.70 -11.06 -3.00
C ILE A 367 -23.59 -10.49 -4.13
N CYS A 368 -24.84 -10.94 -4.24
CA CYS A 368 -25.78 -10.49 -5.29
C CYS A 368 -26.51 -9.16 -4.98
N HIS A 369 -26.28 -8.53 -3.82
CA HIS A 369 -27.00 -7.30 -3.42
C HIS A 369 -26.12 -6.13 -2.95
N CYS A 370 -24.82 -6.13 -3.28
CA CYS A 370 -24.02 -4.93 -3.11
C CYS A 370 -24.25 -3.97 -4.28
N SER A 371 -25.02 -2.89 -4.03
CA SER A 371 -25.00 -1.71 -4.90
C SER A 371 -23.55 -1.22 -5.06
N PRO A 372 -23.15 -0.77 -6.26
CA PRO A 372 -21.79 -0.31 -6.49
C PRO A 372 -21.46 0.82 -5.50
N PRO A 373 -20.29 0.80 -4.85
CA PRO A 373 -19.87 1.92 -4.00
C PRO A 373 -19.90 3.23 -4.80
N PRO A 374 -20.11 4.40 -4.15
CA PRO A 374 -20.10 5.70 -4.83
C PRO A 374 -18.78 6.01 -5.58
N HIS A 375 -17.74 5.21 -5.36
CA HIS A 375 -16.41 5.26 -5.96
C HIS A 375 -16.15 4.13 -6.98
N TRP A 376 -17.16 3.36 -7.41
CA TRP A 376 -17.02 2.27 -8.38
C TRP A 376 -16.40 2.71 -9.72
N GLY A 377 -16.72 3.92 -10.18
CA GLY A 377 -16.07 4.54 -11.34
C GLY A 377 -14.57 4.82 -11.12
N ALA A 378 -14.19 5.22 -9.91
CA ALA A 378 -12.79 5.42 -9.52
C ALA A 378 -12.03 4.09 -9.36
N ILE A 379 -12.68 3.05 -8.82
CA ILE A 379 -12.14 1.69 -8.74
C ILE A 379 -11.93 1.11 -10.15
N ARG A 380 -12.90 1.24 -11.06
CA ARG A 380 -12.72 0.82 -12.47
C ARG A 380 -11.64 1.63 -13.17
N LYS A 381 -11.57 2.94 -12.94
CA LYS A 381 -10.48 3.79 -13.48
C LYS A 381 -9.13 3.34 -12.94
N TYR A 382 -9.00 3.09 -11.63
CA TYR A 382 -7.81 2.50 -11.01
C TYR A 382 -7.45 1.16 -11.69
N HIS A 383 -8.33 0.17 -11.68
CA HIS A 383 -8.08 -1.11 -12.34
C HIS A 383 -7.85 -1.00 -13.87
N SER A 384 -8.41 -0.01 -14.57
CA SER A 384 -8.18 0.20 -16.01
C SER A 384 -6.84 0.85 -16.31
N ARG A 385 -6.43 1.84 -15.50
CA ARG A 385 -5.14 2.54 -15.59
C ARG A 385 -3.98 1.58 -15.28
N TRP A 386 -4.27 0.52 -14.53
CA TRP A 386 -3.31 -0.49 -14.09
C TRP A 386 -3.55 -1.89 -14.67
N ARG A 387 -4.52 -2.06 -15.58
CA ARG A 387 -4.78 -3.36 -16.25
C ARG A 387 -3.55 -3.84 -17.02
N HIS A 388 -2.76 -2.90 -17.55
CA HIS A 388 -1.46 -3.13 -18.18
C HIS A 388 -0.32 -3.46 -17.19
N LEU A 389 -0.53 -3.29 -15.88
CA LEU A 389 0.45 -3.69 -14.85
C LEU A 389 0.29 -5.17 -14.48
N ILE A 390 -0.94 -5.69 -14.53
CA ILE A 390 -1.31 -7.08 -14.19
C ILE A 390 -1.26 -8.00 -15.43
N ALA A 391 -1.65 -7.48 -16.60
CA ALA A 391 -1.77 -8.30 -17.83
C ALA A 391 -0.44 -8.82 -18.38
N ASP A 392 0.68 -8.14 -18.12
CA ASP A 392 1.99 -8.53 -18.68
C ASP A 392 2.74 -9.58 -17.82
N VAL A 393 2.33 -9.79 -16.56
CA VAL A 393 3.02 -10.71 -15.62
C VAL A 393 2.39 -12.12 -15.63
N HIS A 394 1.15 -12.25 -16.11
CA HIS A 394 0.47 -13.54 -16.24
C HIS A 394 0.21 -13.88 -17.72
N SER A 395 1.26 -14.27 -18.44
CA SER A 395 1.12 -15.11 -19.64
C SER A 395 0.92 -16.57 -19.23
N VAL A 396 -0.20 -16.86 -18.57
CA VAL A 396 -0.75 -18.20 -18.39
C VAL A 396 -2.25 -18.10 -18.75
N PRO A 397 -2.74 -18.83 -19.76
CA PRO A 397 -4.08 -18.60 -20.28
C PRO A 397 -5.15 -19.11 -19.29
N PHE A 398 -5.88 -18.19 -18.67
CA PHE A 398 -7.15 -18.50 -18.01
C PHE A 398 -8.29 -18.35 -19.00
N CYS A 399 -8.84 -19.49 -19.45
CA CYS A 399 -10.12 -19.54 -20.14
C CYS A 399 -11.23 -19.09 -19.17
N PHE A 400 -11.81 -17.92 -19.43
CA PHE A 400 -13.09 -17.53 -18.82
C PHE A 400 -14.20 -18.40 -19.43
N PHE A 401 -14.68 -19.39 -18.67
CA PHE A 401 -16.02 -19.95 -18.91
C PHE A 401 -17.05 -18.91 -18.46
N GLY A 402 -17.52 -18.11 -19.42
CA GLY A 402 -18.70 -17.27 -19.24
C GLY A 402 -19.95 -18.10 -19.50
N SER A 403 -20.67 -18.45 -18.44
CA SER A 403 -22.05 -18.93 -18.54
C SER A 403 -22.92 -17.82 -19.13
N ARG A 404 -23.27 -17.93 -20.41
CA ARG A 404 -24.41 -17.21 -20.99
C ARG A 404 -25.54 -18.21 -21.18
N GLU A 405 -26.52 -18.16 -20.29
CA GLU A 405 -27.87 -18.59 -20.62
C GLU A 405 -28.42 -17.63 -21.69
N ILE A 406 -28.66 -18.14 -22.88
CA ILE A 406 -29.63 -17.58 -23.83
C ILE A 406 -30.40 -18.77 -24.41
N CYS A 407 -31.69 -18.82 -24.09
CA CYS A 407 -32.69 -19.62 -24.80
C CYS A 407 -32.67 -19.30 -26.30
N GLN A 408 -32.55 -20.30 -27.17
CA GLN A 408 -33.55 -20.66 -28.20
C GLN A 408 -32.98 -21.55 -29.31
N SER A 409 -33.83 -22.47 -29.74
CA SER A 409 -33.90 -23.17 -31.02
C SER A 409 -32.86 -24.26 -31.34
N SER A 410 -33.37 -25.48 -31.17
CA SER A 410 -33.06 -26.69 -31.91
C SER A 410 -32.90 -26.49 -33.43
N ALA A 411 -31.74 -26.86 -33.96
CA ALA A 411 -31.59 -27.39 -35.32
C ALA A 411 -30.30 -28.22 -35.37
N GLY A 412 -30.45 -29.54 -35.49
CA GLY A 412 -29.33 -30.47 -35.63
C GLY A 412 -28.79 -30.48 -37.05
N VAL A 413 -27.47 -30.63 -37.21
CA VAL A 413 -26.86 -31.21 -38.42
C VAL A 413 -25.67 -32.08 -38.01
N LYS A 414 -25.69 -33.29 -38.59
CA LYS A 414 -24.76 -34.41 -38.48
C LYS A 414 -23.47 -34.18 -39.30
N GLY A 415 -22.40 -34.92 -38.96
CA GLY A 415 -21.28 -35.23 -39.88
C GLY A 415 -19.93 -35.26 -39.15
N ALA A 416 -19.49 -36.35 -38.53
CA ALA A 416 -18.99 -37.62 -39.07
C ALA A 416 -17.57 -37.59 -39.67
N ARG A 417 -16.74 -38.50 -39.12
CA ARG A 417 -15.55 -39.21 -39.66
C ARG A 417 -14.19 -38.66 -39.18
N ARG A 418 -13.51 -39.35 -38.25
CA ARG A 418 -12.61 -40.53 -38.43
C ARG A 418 -11.36 -40.19 -39.25
N PHE A 419 -10.18 -40.26 -38.64
CA PHE A 419 -9.20 -41.32 -38.93
C PHE A 419 -8.14 -41.43 -37.83
N THR A 420 -7.77 -42.67 -37.57
CA THR A 420 -6.96 -43.23 -36.48
C THR A 420 -5.57 -43.64 -36.95
N LYS A 421 -4.70 -43.92 -35.95
CA LYS A 421 -3.42 -44.68 -35.97
C LYS A 421 -2.19 -43.80 -36.22
N GLY A 422 -1.09 -43.91 -35.46
CA GLY A 422 -0.73 -44.83 -34.40
C GLY A 422 0.80 -45.01 -34.37
N TYR A 423 1.35 -45.35 -33.20
CA TYR A 423 2.65 -46.01 -32.97
C TYR A 423 3.93 -45.23 -33.35
N GLN A 424 5.08 -45.32 -32.68
CA GLN A 424 5.55 -45.87 -31.40
C GLN A 424 7.03 -45.43 -31.28
N ARG A 425 7.50 -45.24 -30.04
CA ARG A 425 8.87 -45.52 -29.53
C ARG A 425 10.10 -45.17 -30.41
N ALA A 426 11.00 -44.35 -29.86
CA ALA A 426 12.12 -44.82 -29.02
C ALA A 426 13.17 -43.71 -28.85
N SER A 427 13.36 -43.33 -27.59
CA SER A 427 14.50 -42.58 -27.07
C SER A 427 15.77 -43.42 -27.13
N GLY A 428 16.81 -42.90 -27.77
CA GLY A 428 18.17 -43.43 -27.76
C GLY A 428 19.16 -42.28 -27.55
N THR A 429 19.93 -42.39 -26.48
CA THR A 429 20.95 -41.47 -25.98
C THR A 429 22.19 -41.41 -26.87
N ARG A 430 22.79 -40.22 -27.01
CA ARG A 430 24.24 -39.91 -26.88
C ARG A 430 24.62 -38.61 -27.63
N GLN A 431 25.09 -37.63 -26.85
CA GLN A 431 26.10 -36.64 -27.26
C GLN A 431 27.50 -37.33 -27.34
N PRO A 432 28.62 -36.65 -27.69
CA PRO A 432 28.81 -35.34 -28.35
C PRO A 432 29.79 -35.44 -29.55
N THR A 433 29.99 -34.35 -30.32
CA THR A 433 31.33 -33.76 -30.63
C THR A 433 31.25 -32.68 -31.74
N ASN A 434 31.85 -31.55 -31.39
CA ASN A 434 32.61 -30.54 -32.16
C ASN A 434 32.47 -30.39 -33.69
N ASN A 435 32.21 -29.13 -34.05
CA ASN A 435 32.80 -28.32 -35.12
C ASN A 435 32.91 -28.89 -36.54
N CYS A 436 32.12 -28.30 -37.45
CA CYS A 436 32.66 -27.90 -38.75
C CYS A 436 31.92 -26.68 -39.30
N TRP A 437 32.68 -25.63 -39.58
CA TRP A 437 32.32 -24.56 -40.51
C TRP A 437 32.42 -25.10 -41.94
N ILE A 438 31.50 -24.69 -42.83
CA ILE A 438 31.75 -24.17 -44.20
C ILE A 438 30.42 -24.08 -45.00
N SER A 439 30.10 -22.83 -45.34
CA SER A 439 29.67 -22.29 -46.65
C SER A 439 28.47 -22.85 -47.44
N MET A 440 27.48 -21.97 -47.56
CA MET A 440 26.65 -21.60 -48.73
C MET A 440 26.31 -22.67 -49.78
N LYS A 441 25.00 -22.87 -49.97
CA LYS A 441 24.37 -22.70 -51.29
C LYS A 441 22.92 -22.23 -51.16
N SER A 442 22.65 -21.17 -51.91
CA SER A 442 21.38 -20.46 -52.05
C SER A 442 20.35 -21.33 -52.75
N THR A 443 19.11 -21.32 -52.26
CA THR A 443 17.91 -21.30 -53.13
C THR A 443 16.84 -20.42 -52.52
N LYS A 444 16.60 -19.29 -53.20
CA LYS A 444 15.48 -18.37 -53.03
C LYS A 444 14.14 -19.11 -53.06
N LYS A 445 13.25 -18.82 -52.11
CA LYS A 445 11.82 -18.66 -52.40
C LYS A 445 11.24 -17.57 -51.49
N ARG A 446 10.76 -16.51 -52.15
CA ARG A 446 10.03 -15.36 -51.61
C ARG A 446 8.77 -15.82 -50.89
N GLN A 447 8.49 -15.24 -49.72
CA GLN A 447 7.14 -14.90 -49.31
C GLN A 447 7.12 -13.44 -48.87
N THR A 448 6.21 -12.72 -49.49
CA THR A 448 6.03 -11.27 -49.51
C THR A 448 5.36 -10.76 -48.24
N PHE A 449 5.86 -9.62 -47.77
CA PHE A 449 5.19 -8.68 -46.86
C PHE A 449 3.86 -8.17 -47.44
N ALA A 450 2.82 -8.18 -46.61
CA ALA A 450 1.64 -7.32 -46.65
C ALA A 450 0.94 -7.46 -45.27
N SER A 451 0.36 -6.47 -44.61
CA SER A 451 0.33 -5.03 -44.75
C SER A 451 -0.12 -4.49 -43.39
N THR A 452 0.59 -3.51 -42.88
CA THR A 452 0.23 -2.63 -41.77
C THR A 452 -1.18 -2.06 -41.98
N ARG A 453 -2.12 -2.27 -41.05
CA ARG A 453 -3.28 -1.37 -40.92
C ARG A 453 -2.88 -0.22 -40.00
N LEU A 454 -2.50 0.89 -40.64
CA LEU A 454 -2.53 2.24 -40.09
C LEU A 454 -3.95 2.53 -39.57
N VAL A 455 -4.10 2.68 -38.26
CA VAL A 455 -5.18 3.48 -37.69
C VAL A 455 -4.64 4.91 -37.60
N SER A 456 -5.27 5.80 -38.35
CA SER A 456 -4.77 7.12 -38.70
C SER A 456 -4.85 8.12 -37.55
N ILE A 457 -3.96 9.12 -37.59
CA ILE A 457 -3.90 10.30 -36.70
C ILE A 457 -5.21 11.13 -36.68
N LEU A 458 -6.16 10.87 -37.59
CA LEU A 458 -7.49 11.49 -37.57
C LEU A 458 -8.41 10.96 -36.45
N ASP A 459 -8.26 9.71 -36.02
CA ASP A 459 -9.10 9.14 -34.94
C ASP A 459 -8.74 9.72 -33.57
N PHE A 460 -7.47 10.12 -33.37
CA PHE A 460 -7.02 10.80 -32.16
C PHE A 460 -7.53 12.25 -32.11
N PHE A 461 -7.61 12.94 -33.26
CA PHE A 461 -8.18 14.28 -33.32
C PHE A 461 -9.70 14.30 -33.19
N LEU A 462 -10.42 13.30 -33.70
CA LEU A 462 -11.86 13.17 -33.46
C LEU A 462 -12.18 12.85 -31.99
N ALA A 463 -11.41 11.95 -31.35
CA ALA A 463 -11.57 11.63 -29.93
C ALA A 463 -11.22 12.82 -29.02
N TRP A 464 -10.18 13.59 -29.35
CA TRP A 464 -9.80 14.80 -28.62
C TRP A 464 -10.81 15.95 -28.80
N ARG A 465 -11.38 16.12 -30.01
CA ARG A 465 -12.40 17.15 -30.32
C ARG A 465 -13.78 16.82 -29.74
N LEU A 466 -14.13 15.53 -29.64
CA LEU A 466 -15.35 15.06 -28.94
C LEU A 466 -15.22 15.24 -27.42
N SER A 467 -14.06 14.96 -26.82
CA SER A 467 -13.81 15.15 -25.39
C SER A 467 -13.89 16.64 -24.96
N ARG A 468 -13.45 17.59 -25.80
CA ARG A 468 -13.64 19.04 -25.52
C ARG A 468 -15.08 19.52 -25.71
N LYS A 469 -15.85 18.97 -26.65
CA LYS A 469 -17.28 19.31 -26.81
C LYS A 469 -18.14 18.74 -25.68
N GLU A 470 -17.80 17.57 -25.14
CA GLU A 470 -18.48 16.99 -23.97
C GLU A 470 -18.10 17.69 -22.66
N ALA A 471 -16.84 18.15 -22.52
CA ALA A 471 -16.43 18.98 -21.38
C ALA A 471 -17.10 20.37 -21.39
N GLY A 472 -17.34 20.96 -22.58
CA GLY A 472 -18.10 22.20 -22.71
C GLY A 472 -19.58 22.05 -22.38
N ARG A 473 -20.23 20.96 -22.83
CA ARG A 473 -21.64 20.68 -22.52
C ARG A 473 -21.88 20.27 -21.05
N ALA A 474 -20.90 19.63 -20.41
CA ALA A 474 -20.97 19.33 -18.98
C ALA A 474 -20.84 20.59 -18.09
N ALA A 475 -20.19 21.65 -18.59
CA ALA A 475 -20.12 22.94 -17.91
C ALA A 475 -21.40 23.78 -18.10
N GLU A 476 -22.10 23.67 -19.23
CA GLU A 476 -23.41 24.31 -19.46
C GLU A 476 -24.56 23.59 -18.73
N LEU A 477 -24.56 22.25 -18.65
CA LEU A 477 -25.57 21.48 -17.90
C LEU A 477 -25.41 21.53 -16.37
N ALA A 478 -24.28 22.04 -15.86
CA ALA A 478 -24.08 22.27 -14.43
C ALA A 478 -24.60 23.65 -13.97
N VAL A 479 -25.03 24.52 -14.89
CA VAL A 479 -25.58 25.85 -14.58
C VAL A 479 -27.13 25.88 -14.66
N GLU A 480 -27.77 24.90 -15.29
CA GLU A 480 -29.24 24.82 -15.40
C GLU A 480 -29.91 23.84 -14.40
N GLY A 481 -29.16 23.26 -13.47
CA GLY A 481 -29.65 22.25 -12.52
C GLY A 481 -30.11 22.77 -11.15
N GLY A 482 -30.43 24.06 -11.01
CA GLY A 482 -30.74 24.67 -9.72
C GLY A 482 -31.94 25.62 -9.76
N VAL A 483 -33.03 25.18 -9.12
CA VAL A 483 -34.10 25.99 -8.48
C VAL A 483 -35.31 26.39 -9.35
N CYS A 484 -36.40 25.64 -9.16
CA CYS A 484 -37.80 26.11 -9.04
C CYS A 484 -38.55 25.00 -8.28
N ALA A 485 -39.42 25.22 -7.31
CA ALA A 485 -39.99 26.42 -6.71
C ALA A 485 -40.60 26.04 -5.36
N LEU A 486 -40.57 26.95 -4.39
CA LEU A 486 -41.66 27.09 -3.41
C LEU A 486 -41.67 28.54 -2.92
N TRP A 487 -42.76 29.20 -3.29
CA TRP A 487 -43.03 30.62 -3.11
C TRP A 487 -43.79 30.80 -1.79
N ASN A 488 -43.32 31.66 -0.88
CA ASN A 488 -44.22 32.38 0.02
C ASN A 488 -43.65 33.75 0.45
N LYS A 489 -44.13 34.78 -0.26
CA LYS A 489 -44.46 36.17 0.13
C LYS A 489 -44.16 36.61 1.59
N ARG A 490 -43.28 37.61 1.78
CA ARG A 490 -43.58 39.07 2.05
C ARG A 490 -42.42 39.81 2.75
N GLY A 491 -42.07 40.98 2.18
CA GLY A 491 -41.38 42.12 2.83
C GLY A 491 -39.86 41.99 2.99
N GLY A 492 -38.99 42.94 2.65
CA GLY A 492 -39.12 44.33 2.20
C GLY A 492 -37.78 45.04 2.45
N GLY A 493 -37.30 45.85 1.49
CA GLY A 493 -36.13 46.74 1.59
C GLY A 493 -34.77 46.06 1.42
N GLY A 494 -33.76 46.57 0.71
CA GLY A 494 -33.54 47.84 0.00
C GLY A 494 -32.02 48.02 -0.19
N PHE A 495 -31.60 48.67 -1.30
CA PHE A 495 -30.25 49.20 -1.60
C PHE A 495 -29.11 48.18 -1.83
N ALA A 496 -28.11 48.34 -2.72
CA ALA A 496 -27.80 49.30 -3.78
C ALA A 496 -26.73 48.67 -4.70
N CYS A 497 -26.71 49.07 -5.98
CA CYS A 497 -25.71 48.70 -6.98
C CYS A 497 -24.44 49.57 -6.91
N ARG A 498 -23.28 48.98 -7.24
CA ARG A 498 -22.06 49.49 -7.94
C ARG A 498 -20.92 48.53 -7.57
N GLY A 499 -20.15 47.88 -8.45
CA GLY A 499 -19.67 48.26 -9.78
C GLY A 499 -18.25 48.81 -9.66
N GLY A 500 -17.22 48.04 -10.05
CA GLY A 500 -15.85 48.59 -10.21
C GLY A 500 -14.71 47.58 -10.08
N TYR A 501 -14.09 47.26 -11.20
CA TYR A 501 -12.77 46.61 -11.36
C TYR A 501 -11.62 47.47 -10.81
N VAL A 502 -10.50 46.84 -10.42
CA VAL A 502 -9.13 46.90 -11.02
C VAL A 502 -8.04 46.66 -9.94
N MET A 503 -7.07 45.86 -10.37
CA MET A 503 -5.79 45.45 -9.78
C MET A 503 -5.07 46.43 -8.82
N THR A 504 -4.61 45.88 -7.69
CA THR A 504 -3.19 45.60 -7.36
C THR A 504 -3.13 44.49 -6.33
#